data_AF-A0A925FF83-F1
#
_entry.id   AF-A0A925FF83-F1
#
_cell.length_a   1.000
_cell.length_b   1.000
_cell.length_c   1.000
_cell.angle_alpha   90.00
_cell.angle_beta   90.00
_cell.angle_gamma   90.00
#
_symmetry.space_group_name_H-M   'P 1'
#
loop_
_entity.id
_entity.type
_entity.pdbx_description
1 polymer ?
#
loop_
_entity_poly.entity_id
_entity_poly.type
_entity_poly.pdbx_seq_one_letter_code
_entity_poly.pdbx_strand_id
1 'polypeptide(L)'
;AAAQAANRRGETALHQLVAEHGQEKVHRQMQAVLDYSAARMRARLAQLPEGELEAEEFLDDGTPLRVKIKQSHFTTHHSSFILDFTGSAPVHPGNLNGTEAIVRSVIVYVLRVLLNEPVPLNEGLMEPVELILPKNSILNPHFPLDPGACPAVVGGNVELSQRLTGLLFKAFGLQAGSQGTMNNVLFGNDSFGYYETLGGGGGAGKGYTGSTAVQQHMTNTRITDPEILERRYPVRLWQFEVRRGSGGAGAWSGGDGLRRELEFLAPVELSVLTQHRREGPFGAAGGKRGQPGRQWLERVNGTVEPLCGIAGASLNPGDRLVVETPGGGGWGIEERKSGGD
;
A
#
# COMPACT_ATOMS: atom_id res chain seq x y z
N ALA A 1 -15.09 15.30 15.85
CA ALA A 1 -14.57 15.71 17.17
C ALA A 1 -13.06 15.49 17.30
N ALA A 2 -12.55 14.26 17.21
CA ALA A 2 -11.12 13.98 17.42
C ALA A 2 -10.17 14.74 16.46
N ALA A 3 -10.43 14.74 15.15
CA ALA A 3 -9.61 15.47 14.17
C ALA A 3 -9.56 16.99 14.46
N GLN A 4 -10.69 17.58 14.84
CA GLN A 4 -10.74 19.00 15.22
C GLN A 4 -9.93 19.28 16.48
N ALA A 5 -10.00 18.40 17.49
CA ALA A 5 -9.21 18.54 18.71
C ALA A 5 -7.70 18.44 18.44
N ALA A 6 -7.29 17.50 17.56
CA ALA A 6 -5.90 17.36 17.13
C ALA A 6 -5.40 18.62 16.41
N ASN A 7 -6.18 19.15 15.46
CA ASN A 7 -5.82 20.38 14.74
C ASN A 7 -5.68 21.58 15.67
N ARG A 8 -6.63 21.77 16.60
CA ARG A 8 -6.56 22.84 17.62
C ARG A 8 -5.33 22.71 18.50
N ARG A 9 -4.94 21.48 18.87
CA ARG A 9 -3.72 21.24 19.65
C ARG A 9 -2.48 21.62 18.84
N GLY A 10 -2.43 21.27 17.55
CA GLY A 10 -1.35 21.64 16.64
C GLY A 10 -1.24 23.16 16.45
N GLU A 11 -2.36 23.83 16.23
CA GLU A 11 -2.47 25.29 16.17
C GLU A 11 -1.93 25.95 17.45
N THR A 12 -2.39 25.48 18.61
CA THR A 12 -1.94 25.99 19.92
C THR A 12 -0.42 25.83 20.08
N ALA A 13 0.11 24.65 19.74
CA ALA A 13 1.55 24.37 19.84
C ALA A 13 2.37 25.27 18.89
N LEU A 14 1.88 25.53 17.69
CA LEU A 14 2.55 26.43 16.74
C LEU A 14 2.55 27.87 17.24
N HIS A 15 1.44 28.36 17.79
CA HIS A 15 1.38 29.69 18.40
C HIS A 15 2.35 29.83 19.58
N GLN A 16 2.45 28.82 20.43
CA GLN A 16 3.41 28.80 21.54
C GLN A 16 4.86 28.88 21.01
N LEU A 17 5.20 28.08 19.99
CA LEU A 17 6.52 28.10 19.38
C LEU A 17 6.86 29.49 18.80
N VAL A 18 5.89 30.14 18.15
CA VAL A 18 6.03 31.49 17.61
C VAL A 18 6.20 32.53 18.73
N ALA A 19 5.47 32.40 19.83
CA ALA A 19 5.60 33.30 20.98
C ALA A 19 6.97 33.19 21.67
N GLU A 20 7.52 31.97 21.77
CA GLU A 20 8.81 31.71 22.42
C GLU A 20 10.03 32.04 21.55
N HIS A 21 9.92 31.90 20.23
CA HIS A 21 11.07 31.97 19.32
C HIS A 21 10.97 33.04 18.22
N GLY A 22 9.80 33.67 18.07
CA GLY A 22 9.52 34.63 17.01
C GLY A 22 9.16 33.95 15.69
N GLN A 23 8.20 34.55 14.97
CA GLN A 23 7.66 34.01 13.72
C GLN A 23 8.73 33.75 12.66
N GLU A 24 9.65 34.69 12.47
CA GLU A 24 10.70 34.61 11.44
C GLU A 24 11.62 33.40 11.68
N LYS A 25 12.02 33.17 12.93
CA LYS A 25 12.87 32.03 13.29
C LYS A 25 12.13 30.71 13.06
N VAL A 26 10.85 30.63 13.43
CA VAL A 26 10.02 29.44 13.19
C VAL A 26 9.92 29.13 11.70
N HIS A 27 9.60 30.11 10.87
CA HIS A 27 9.50 29.92 9.41
C HIS A 27 10.85 29.47 8.81
N ARG A 28 11.95 30.10 9.23
CA ARG A 28 13.30 29.71 8.79
C ARG A 28 13.63 28.27 9.15
N GLN A 29 13.27 27.81 10.35
CA GLN A 29 13.50 26.43 10.77
C GLN A 29 12.59 25.43 10.02
N MET A 30 11.33 25.78 9.74
CA MET A 30 10.46 24.97 8.90
C MET A 30 11.07 24.76 7.51
N GLN A 31 11.58 25.83 6.89
CA GLN A 31 12.27 25.74 5.61
C GLN A 31 13.57 24.93 5.70
N ALA A 32 14.37 25.13 6.75
CA ALA A 32 15.62 24.38 6.95
C ALA A 32 15.39 22.86 7.05
N VAL A 33 14.27 22.39 7.62
CA VAL A 33 13.91 20.97 7.65
C VAL A 33 13.60 20.42 6.24
N LEU A 34 12.92 21.21 5.40
CA LEU A 34 12.65 20.85 4.01
C LEU A 34 13.95 20.81 3.20
N ASP A 35 14.78 21.85 3.30
CA ASP A 35 16.05 21.97 2.58
C ASP A 35 17.03 20.86 2.96
N TYR A 36 17.08 20.50 4.26
CA TYR A 36 17.87 19.37 4.74
C TYR A 36 17.43 18.07 4.06
N SER A 37 16.12 17.81 4.01
CA SER A 37 15.56 16.60 3.41
C SER A 37 15.84 16.54 1.90
N ALA A 38 15.70 17.67 1.20
CA ALA A 38 16.03 17.80 -0.22
C ALA A 38 17.52 17.53 -0.48
N ALA A 39 18.42 18.11 0.32
CA ALA A 39 19.87 17.90 0.17
C ALA A 39 20.27 16.44 0.37
N ARG A 40 19.72 15.77 1.41
CA ARG A 40 19.96 14.32 1.63
C ARG A 40 19.43 13.49 0.47
N MET A 41 18.25 13.82 -0.05
CA MET A 41 17.65 13.10 -1.17
C MET A 41 18.45 13.26 -2.47
N ARG A 42 18.88 14.48 -2.81
CA ARG A 42 19.79 14.72 -3.96
C ARG A 42 21.06 13.88 -3.86
N ALA A 43 21.69 13.86 -2.68
CA ALA A 43 22.92 13.09 -2.47
C ALA A 43 22.70 11.58 -2.62
N ARG A 44 21.57 11.04 -2.14
CA ARG A 44 21.24 9.63 -2.29
C ARG A 44 20.96 9.27 -3.74
N LEU A 45 20.16 10.08 -4.40
CA LEU A 45 19.77 9.89 -5.80
C LEU A 45 20.99 9.95 -6.73
N ALA A 46 21.96 10.83 -6.47
CA ALA A 46 23.23 10.90 -7.20
C ALA A 46 24.07 9.60 -7.16
N GLN A 47 23.82 8.70 -6.20
CA GLN A 47 24.52 7.42 -6.09
C GLN A 47 23.84 6.29 -6.86
N LEU A 48 22.65 6.54 -7.42
CA LEU A 48 22.00 5.53 -8.26
C LEU A 48 22.82 5.34 -9.54
N PRO A 49 22.90 4.10 -10.06
CA PRO A 49 23.57 3.84 -11.34
C PRO A 49 23.01 4.74 -12.44
N GLU A 50 23.88 5.21 -13.32
CA GLU A 50 23.44 5.89 -14.54
C GLU A 50 22.59 4.95 -15.39
N GLY A 51 21.50 5.47 -15.94
CA GLY A 51 20.58 4.72 -16.79
C GLY A 51 19.12 5.07 -16.57
N GLU A 52 18.27 4.38 -17.31
CA GLU A 52 16.81 4.42 -17.17
C GLU A 52 16.37 3.15 -16.43
N LEU A 53 15.64 3.34 -15.33
CA LEU A 53 14.95 2.24 -14.65
C LEU A 53 13.51 2.22 -15.12
N GLU A 54 12.96 1.04 -15.35
CA GLU A 54 11.56 0.89 -15.73
C GLU A 54 10.92 -0.28 -15.00
N ALA A 55 9.63 -0.13 -14.72
CA ALA A 55 8.82 -1.22 -14.21
C ALA A 55 7.39 -1.13 -14.74
N GLU A 56 6.76 -2.29 -14.77
CA GLU A 56 5.34 -2.46 -15.04
C GLU A 56 4.74 -3.39 -13.99
N GLU A 57 3.54 -3.05 -13.55
CA GLU A 57 2.67 -3.85 -12.69
C GLU A 57 1.23 -3.74 -13.20
N PHE A 58 0.39 -4.68 -12.78
CA PHE A 58 -1.01 -4.74 -13.18
C PHE A 58 -1.90 -4.81 -11.95
N LEU A 59 -3.06 -4.14 -12.02
CA LEU A 59 -4.19 -4.45 -11.15
C LEU A 59 -4.76 -5.82 -11.55
N ASP A 60 -5.54 -6.42 -10.65
CA ASP A 60 -6.07 -7.76 -10.87
C ASP A 60 -6.96 -7.85 -12.12
N ASP A 61 -7.61 -6.77 -12.54
CA ASP A 61 -8.41 -6.74 -13.78
C ASP A 61 -7.58 -6.61 -15.07
N GLY A 62 -6.26 -6.47 -14.96
CA GLY A 62 -5.33 -6.29 -16.09
C GLY A 62 -5.01 -4.83 -16.41
N THR A 63 -5.49 -3.87 -15.62
CA THR A 63 -5.17 -2.45 -15.80
C THR A 63 -3.68 -2.18 -15.54
N PRO A 64 -2.93 -1.65 -16.53
CA PRO A 64 -1.48 -1.46 -16.41
C PRO A 64 -1.10 -0.20 -15.63
N LEU A 65 -0.03 -0.31 -14.83
CA LEU A 65 0.68 0.78 -14.20
C LEU A 65 2.15 0.71 -14.60
N ARG A 66 2.69 1.83 -15.09
CA ARG A 66 4.05 1.91 -15.63
C ARG A 66 4.78 3.08 -15.04
N VAL A 67 6.07 2.91 -14.82
CA VAL A 67 6.96 3.99 -14.42
C VAL A 67 8.30 3.86 -15.13
N LYS A 68 8.82 5.00 -15.58
CA LYS A 68 10.19 5.18 -16.04
C LYS A 68 10.87 6.18 -15.13
N ILE A 69 12.07 5.85 -14.68
CA ILE A 69 12.87 6.67 -13.77
C ILE A 69 14.15 7.03 -14.49
N LYS A 70 14.36 8.34 -14.67
CA LYS A 70 15.54 8.87 -15.35
C LYS A 70 16.28 9.84 -14.46
N GLN A 71 17.60 9.74 -14.48
CA GLN A 71 18.46 10.82 -14.03
C GLN A 71 18.34 11.99 -15.01
N SER A 72 18.05 13.17 -14.49
CA SER A 72 18.15 14.44 -15.21
C SER A 72 19.52 15.07 -14.92
N HIS A 73 20.07 15.83 -15.86
CA HIS A 73 21.36 16.47 -15.68
C HIS A 73 21.35 17.40 -14.45
N PHE A 74 22.30 17.19 -13.54
CA PHE A 74 22.51 18.06 -12.37
C PHE A 74 22.79 19.49 -12.83
N THR A 75 21.86 20.40 -12.55
CA THR A 75 22.21 21.81 -12.34
C THR A 75 21.86 22.16 -10.91
N THR A 76 22.53 23.16 -10.33
CA THR A 76 22.28 23.65 -8.97
C THR A 76 20.84 24.13 -8.72
N HIS A 77 19.99 24.21 -9.75
CA HIS A 77 18.64 24.78 -9.71
C HIS A 77 17.55 23.95 -10.43
N HIS A 78 17.86 22.74 -10.93
CA HIS A 78 16.87 21.89 -11.62
C HIS A 78 16.75 20.49 -10.99
N SER A 79 15.54 19.93 -11.06
CA SER A 79 15.18 18.58 -10.61
C SER A 79 16.17 17.56 -11.13
N SER A 80 16.66 16.69 -10.24
CA SER A 80 17.72 15.73 -10.55
C SER A 80 17.17 14.41 -11.11
N PHE A 81 15.88 14.13 -10.90
CA PHE A 81 15.26 12.85 -11.27
C PHE A 81 13.86 13.03 -11.83
N ILE A 82 13.54 12.32 -12.90
CA ILE A 82 12.21 12.30 -13.52
C ILE A 82 11.56 10.97 -13.21
N LEU A 83 10.36 11.01 -12.61
CA LEU A 83 9.43 9.89 -12.49
C LEU A 83 8.32 10.07 -13.51
N ASP A 84 8.39 9.30 -14.60
CA ASP A 84 7.44 9.35 -15.70
C ASP A 84 6.48 8.17 -15.67
N PHE A 85 5.21 8.46 -15.42
CA PHE A 85 4.13 7.46 -15.40
C PHE A 85 3.40 7.32 -16.73
N THR A 86 3.92 7.92 -17.81
CA THR A 86 3.39 7.76 -19.17
C THR A 86 3.31 6.28 -19.55
N GLY A 87 2.16 5.88 -20.09
CA GLY A 87 1.84 4.50 -20.42
C GLY A 87 1.04 3.76 -19.33
N SER A 88 0.85 4.37 -18.15
CA SER A 88 -0.18 3.92 -17.21
C SER A 88 -1.59 4.11 -17.80
N ALA A 89 -2.55 3.32 -17.31
CA ALA A 89 -3.90 3.27 -17.85
C ALA A 89 -4.65 4.62 -17.85
N PRO A 90 -5.64 4.80 -18.75
CA PRO A 90 -6.61 5.89 -18.65
C PRO A 90 -7.44 5.78 -17.35
N VAL A 91 -8.32 6.76 -17.09
CA VAL A 91 -9.25 6.70 -15.95
C VAL A 91 -9.98 5.35 -15.92
N HIS A 92 -9.86 4.68 -14.78
CA HIS A 92 -10.46 3.39 -14.52
C HIS A 92 -11.98 3.53 -14.32
N PRO A 93 -12.82 2.63 -14.87
CA PRO A 93 -14.28 2.76 -14.81
C PRO A 93 -14.86 2.50 -13.40
N GLY A 94 -14.17 1.71 -12.58
CA GLY A 94 -14.47 1.51 -11.15
C GLY A 94 -13.71 2.46 -10.23
N ASN A 95 -13.63 2.12 -8.94
CA ASN A 95 -13.11 3.02 -7.90
C ASN A 95 -11.59 2.98 -7.66
N LEU A 96 -10.81 2.36 -8.56
CA LEU A 96 -9.36 2.16 -8.42
C LEU A 96 -8.52 3.36 -8.92
N ASN A 97 -9.12 4.54 -9.13
CA ASN A 97 -8.40 5.75 -9.52
C ASN A 97 -7.70 6.40 -8.32
N GLY A 98 -6.51 6.97 -8.54
CA GLY A 98 -5.77 7.73 -7.54
C GLY A 98 -5.60 9.17 -7.97
N THR A 99 -5.76 10.10 -7.02
CA THR A 99 -5.43 11.51 -7.20
C THR A 99 -3.91 11.70 -7.22
N GLU A 100 -3.46 12.82 -7.76
CA GLU A 100 -2.05 13.21 -7.69
C GLU A 100 -1.51 13.21 -6.25
N ALA A 101 -2.33 13.59 -5.25
CA ALA A 101 -1.94 13.56 -3.85
C ALA A 101 -1.59 12.14 -3.36
N ILE A 102 -2.30 11.11 -3.83
CA ILE A 102 -2.00 9.70 -3.53
C ILE A 102 -0.67 9.32 -4.15
N VAL A 103 -0.46 9.67 -5.41
CA VAL A 103 0.79 9.37 -6.14
C VAL A 103 1.98 10.02 -5.45
N ARG A 104 1.90 11.31 -5.12
CA ARG A 104 2.95 12.04 -4.39
C ARG A 104 3.23 11.40 -3.02
N SER A 105 2.19 11.00 -2.28
CA SER A 105 2.36 10.33 -0.98
C SER A 105 3.11 9.01 -1.10
N VAL A 106 2.78 8.20 -2.11
CA VAL A 106 3.49 6.93 -2.40
C VAL A 106 4.95 7.20 -2.75
N ILE A 107 5.22 8.19 -3.61
CA ILE A 107 6.59 8.54 -3.99
C ILE A 107 7.39 9.00 -2.76
N VAL A 108 6.86 9.91 -1.94
CA VAL A 108 7.49 10.37 -0.70
C VAL A 108 7.84 9.19 0.22
N TYR A 109 6.91 8.24 0.39
CA TYR A 109 7.15 7.02 1.17
C TYR A 109 8.30 6.18 0.59
N VAL A 110 8.29 5.91 -0.72
CA VAL A 110 9.32 5.11 -1.38
C VAL A 110 10.68 5.80 -1.32
N LEU A 111 10.74 7.11 -1.56
CA LEU A 111 11.97 7.89 -1.43
C LEU A 111 12.51 7.86 0.00
N ARG A 112 11.62 7.89 1.01
CA ARG A 112 12.03 7.75 2.41
C ARG A 112 12.66 6.39 2.71
N VAL A 113 12.13 5.32 2.11
CA VAL A 113 12.70 3.96 2.20
C VAL A 113 14.03 3.88 1.46
N LEU A 114 14.10 4.41 0.23
CA LEU A 114 15.31 4.48 -0.59
C LEU A 114 16.44 5.26 0.12
N LEU A 115 16.09 6.34 0.83
CA LEU A 115 17.03 7.16 1.60
C LEU A 115 17.70 6.35 2.71
N ASN A 116 16.90 5.61 3.47
CA ASN A 116 17.33 4.81 4.62
C ASN A 116 18.21 5.58 5.64
N GLU A 117 17.88 6.85 5.90
CA GLU A 117 18.56 7.71 6.89
C GLU A 117 17.54 8.27 7.89
N PRO A 118 17.94 8.74 9.09
CA PRO A 118 17.04 9.35 10.07
C PRO A 118 16.61 10.77 9.67
N VAL A 119 16.01 10.92 8.50
CA VAL A 119 15.42 12.18 8.00
C VAL A 119 13.91 12.17 8.26
N PRO A 120 13.32 13.31 8.72
CA PRO A 120 11.88 13.42 8.87
C PRO A 120 11.13 13.18 7.56
N LEU A 121 9.95 12.55 7.63
CA LEU A 121 9.08 12.39 6.47
C LEU A 121 8.43 13.75 6.14
N ASN A 122 8.79 14.35 5.02
CA ASN A 122 8.23 15.63 4.57
C ASN A 122 8.41 15.82 3.05
N GLU A 123 7.78 16.87 2.52
CA GLU A 123 7.75 17.23 1.10
C GLU A 123 9.12 17.59 0.51
N GLY A 124 10.12 17.94 1.33
CA GLY A 124 11.48 18.20 0.85
C GLY A 124 12.10 17.00 0.12
N LEU A 125 11.63 15.78 0.39
CA LEU A 125 12.04 14.58 -0.36
C LEU A 125 11.61 14.61 -1.84
N MET A 126 10.55 15.36 -2.18
CA MET A 126 10.07 15.51 -3.56
C MET A 126 10.75 16.62 -4.33
N GLU A 127 11.46 17.53 -3.67
CA GLU A 127 12.11 18.66 -4.33
C GLU A 127 13.01 18.25 -5.51
N PRO A 128 13.85 17.21 -5.42
CA PRO A 128 14.70 16.82 -6.56
C PRO A 128 13.98 15.99 -7.61
N VAL A 129 12.66 15.79 -7.48
CA VAL A 129 11.86 14.90 -8.32
C VAL A 129 10.91 15.70 -9.19
N GLU A 130 11.11 15.59 -10.50
CA GLU A 130 10.12 15.95 -11.50
C GLU A 130 9.14 14.79 -11.68
N LEU A 131 7.85 15.08 -11.56
CA LEU A 131 6.78 14.10 -11.66
C LEU A 131 5.97 14.33 -12.94
N ILE A 132 5.99 13.35 -13.85
CA ILE A 132 5.20 13.37 -15.07
C ILE A 132 4.02 12.42 -14.90
N LEU A 133 2.82 12.98 -14.80
CA LEU A 133 1.56 12.23 -14.77
C LEU A 133 0.77 12.45 -16.06
N PRO A 134 0.37 11.39 -16.78
CA PRO A 134 -0.49 11.55 -17.96
C PRO A 134 -1.83 12.16 -17.54
N LYS A 135 -2.26 13.20 -18.26
CA LYS A 135 -3.56 13.87 -18.01
C LYS A 135 -4.70 12.89 -18.23
N ASN A 136 -5.73 12.98 -17.38
CA ASN A 136 -6.92 12.14 -17.44
C ASN A 136 -6.58 10.64 -17.47
N SER A 137 -5.73 10.23 -16.53
CA SER A 137 -5.28 8.85 -16.34
C SER A 137 -5.75 8.29 -15.00
N ILE A 138 -5.49 7.00 -14.75
CA ILE A 138 -5.76 6.37 -13.45
C ILE A 138 -4.99 7.03 -12.30
N LEU A 139 -3.86 7.69 -12.57
CA LEU A 139 -3.00 8.35 -11.59
C LEU A 139 -3.20 9.87 -11.52
N ASN A 140 -3.95 10.43 -12.46
CA ASN A 140 -4.29 11.86 -12.52
C ASN A 140 -5.64 12.06 -13.23
N PRO A 141 -6.74 11.60 -12.62
CA PRO A 141 -8.07 11.74 -13.19
C PRO A 141 -8.52 13.21 -13.16
N HIS A 142 -9.29 13.63 -14.15
CA HIS A 142 -9.93 14.94 -14.16
C HIS A 142 -11.18 14.93 -13.28
N PHE A 143 -11.33 15.94 -12.41
CA PHE A 143 -12.50 16.12 -11.56
C PHE A 143 -13.36 17.27 -12.09
N PRO A 144 -14.44 16.98 -12.83
CA PRO A 144 -15.38 18.00 -13.26
C PRO A 144 -16.14 18.60 -12.07
N LEU A 145 -16.83 19.72 -12.30
CA LEU A 145 -17.66 20.38 -11.28
C LEU A 145 -18.89 19.53 -10.89
N ASP A 146 -19.35 18.66 -11.79
CA ASP A 146 -20.43 17.72 -11.51
C ASP A 146 -19.90 16.54 -10.67
N PRO A 147 -20.32 16.40 -9.40
CA PRO A 147 -19.86 15.31 -8.54
C PRO A 147 -20.26 13.93 -9.05
N GLY A 148 -21.36 13.80 -9.81
CA GLY A 148 -21.81 12.54 -10.38
C GLY A 148 -20.91 12.05 -11.53
N ALA A 149 -20.15 12.96 -12.14
CA ALA A 149 -19.19 12.68 -13.19
C ALA A 149 -17.74 12.56 -12.67
N CYS A 150 -17.51 12.76 -11.38
CA CYS A 150 -16.19 12.61 -10.77
C CYS A 150 -15.77 11.13 -10.75
N PRO A 151 -14.55 10.81 -11.22
CA PRO A 151 -14.02 9.46 -11.10
C PRO A 151 -13.96 9.00 -9.65
N ALA A 152 -14.37 7.76 -9.39
CA ALA A 152 -14.34 7.19 -8.05
C ALA A 152 -12.89 6.85 -7.64
N VAL A 153 -12.51 7.28 -6.42
CA VAL A 153 -11.12 7.18 -5.91
C VAL A 153 -10.96 6.38 -4.60
N VAL A 154 -12.02 5.73 -4.12
CA VAL A 154 -11.99 5.01 -2.85
C VAL A 154 -10.89 3.94 -2.83
N GLY A 155 -10.78 3.15 -3.90
CA GLY A 155 -9.73 2.16 -4.09
C GLY A 155 -8.36 2.74 -4.40
N GLY A 156 -8.27 4.02 -4.75
CA GLY A 156 -7.01 4.73 -4.96
C GLY A 156 -6.12 4.75 -3.72
N ASN A 157 -6.70 5.13 -2.58
CA ASN A 157 -5.99 5.25 -1.31
C ASN A 157 -5.51 3.90 -0.77
N VAL A 158 -6.22 2.83 -1.10
CA VAL A 158 -6.02 1.52 -0.47
C VAL A 158 -5.33 0.51 -1.38
N GLU A 159 -5.85 0.30 -2.59
CA GLU A 159 -5.34 -0.72 -3.50
C GLU A 159 -4.31 -0.15 -4.47
N LEU A 160 -4.65 0.97 -5.13
CA LEU A 160 -3.75 1.57 -6.11
C LEU A 160 -2.45 2.06 -5.45
N SER A 161 -2.54 2.67 -4.28
CA SER A 161 -1.37 3.15 -3.53
C SER A 161 -0.41 2.02 -3.14
N GLN A 162 -0.94 0.87 -2.72
CA GLN A 162 -0.15 -0.33 -2.44
C GLN A 162 0.52 -0.86 -3.70
N ARG A 163 -0.25 -0.98 -4.79
CA ARG A 163 0.29 -1.44 -6.07
C ARG A 163 1.38 -0.51 -6.60
N LEU A 164 1.17 0.79 -6.51
CA LEU A 164 2.10 1.83 -6.94
C LEU A 164 3.39 1.81 -6.10
N THR A 165 3.27 1.52 -4.80
CA THR A 165 4.45 1.31 -3.94
C THR A 165 5.26 0.12 -4.41
N GLY A 166 4.60 -1.01 -4.70
CA GLY A 166 5.24 -2.20 -5.27
C GLY A 166 5.91 -1.92 -6.62
N LEU A 167 5.26 -1.16 -7.50
CA LEU A 167 5.80 -0.74 -8.80
C LEU A 167 7.11 0.04 -8.64
N LEU A 168 7.15 1.02 -7.75
CA LEU A 168 8.36 1.81 -7.53
C LEU A 168 9.46 0.99 -6.84
N PHE A 169 9.12 0.12 -5.89
CA PHE A 169 10.10 -0.81 -5.30
C PHE A 169 10.70 -1.76 -6.33
N LYS A 170 9.90 -2.22 -7.28
CA LYS A 170 10.34 -3.03 -8.42
C LYS A 170 11.30 -2.23 -9.31
N ALA A 171 10.93 -1.00 -9.68
CA ALA A 171 11.76 -0.14 -10.52
C ALA A 171 13.12 0.18 -9.88
N PHE A 172 13.13 0.52 -8.58
CA PHE A 172 14.37 0.79 -7.84
C PHE A 172 15.12 -0.48 -7.39
N GLY A 173 14.55 -1.67 -7.57
CA GLY A 173 15.14 -2.94 -7.12
C GLY A 173 15.36 -3.01 -5.61
N LEU A 174 14.49 -2.39 -4.80
CA LEU A 174 14.69 -2.25 -3.35
C LEU A 174 14.39 -3.52 -2.57
N GLN A 175 13.34 -4.24 -2.96
CA GLN A 175 12.88 -5.49 -2.36
C GLN A 175 11.95 -6.24 -3.31
N ALA A 176 11.63 -7.49 -2.98
CA ALA A 176 10.55 -8.23 -3.60
C ALA A 176 9.18 -7.63 -3.26
N GLY A 177 8.13 -8.03 -3.96
CA GLY A 177 6.78 -7.52 -3.75
C GLY A 177 6.22 -7.97 -2.40
N SER A 178 5.66 -7.04 -1.65
CA SER A 178 4.82 -7.33 -0.48
C SER A 178 3.38 -7.65 -0.89
N GLN A 179 2.50 -7.95 0.08
CA GLN A 179 1.10 -8.32 -0.17
C GLN A 179 0.35 -7.42 -1.17
N GLY A 180 0.74 -6.14 -1.32
CA GLY A 180 0.29 -5.25 -2.41
C GLY A 180 -1.20 -4.93 -2.40
N THR A 181 -1.86 -5.13 -1.27
CA THR A 181 -3.28 -4.83 -1.02
C THR A 181 -3.46 -4.52 0.47
N MET A 182 -4.48 -3.74 0.83
CA MET A 182 -4.87 -3.57 2.24
C MET A 182 -5.87 -4.63 2.71
N ASN A 183 -6.34 -5.49 1.79
CA ASN A 183 -7.35 -6.52 2.04
C ASN A 183 -8.57 -5.95 2.79
N ASN A 184 -9.24 -4.96 2.19
CA ASN A 184 -10.35 -4.30 2.85
C ASN A 184 -11.55 -5.24 2.98
N VAL A 185 -12.04 -5.37 4.22
CA VAL A 185 -13.25 -6.11 4.56
C VAL A 185 -14.18 -5.15 5.27
N LEU A 186 -15.34 -4.90 4.66
CA LEU A 186 -16.38 -4.04 5.19
C LEU A 186 -17.66 -4.84 5.31
N PHE A 187 -18.36 -4.69 6.42
CA PHE A 187 -19.70 -5.23 6.54
C PHE A 187 -20.57 -4.36 7.43
N GLY A 188 -21.87 -4.42 7.23
CA GLY A 188 -22.80 -3.62 8.02
C GLY A 188 -24.24 -3.80 7.60
N ASN A 189 -25.08 -3.03 8.27
CA ASN A 189 -26.51 -2.86 7.95
C ASN A 189 -26.95 -1.46 8.37
N ASP A 190 -28.25 -1.18 8.37
CA ASP A 190 -28.80 0.13 8.71
C ASP A 190 -28.40 0.65 10.11
N SER A 191 -27.98 -0.24 11.02
CA SER A 191 -27.64 0.12 12.40
C SER A 191 -26.14 0.30 12.64
N PHE A 192 -25.27 -0.31 11.83
CA PHE A 192 -23.82 -0.22 12.02
C PHE A 192 -23.02 -0.47 10.75
N GLY A 193 -21.78 0.02 10.74
CA GLY A 193 -20.76 -0.35 9.77
C GLY A 193 -19.46 -0.75 10.47
N TYR A 194 -18.83 -1.79 9.95
CA TYR A 194 -17.49 -2.22 10.31
C TYR A 194 -16.58 -2.14 9.09
N TYR A 195 -15.35 -1.72 9.32
CA TYR A 195 -14.31 -1.66 8.31
C TYR A 195 -12.98 -2.09 8.93
N GLU A 196 -12.41 -3.14 8.35
CA GLU A 196 -11.10 -3.67 8.68
C GLU A 196 -10.20 -3.74 7.44
N THR A 197 -8.91 -3.53 7.67
CA THR A 197 -7.84 -3.86 6.72
C THR A 197 -7.08 -5.06 7.30
N LEU A 198 -6.66 -5.99 6.45
CA LEU A 198 -5.95 -7.19 6.88
C LEU A 198 -4.50 -7.16 6.41
N GLY A 199 -3.58 -7.46 7.33
CA GLY A 199 -2.16 -7.60 7.04
C GLY A 199 -1.86 -8.79 6.14
N GLY A 200 -0.59 -8.96 5.80
CA GLY A 200 -0.15 -10.07 4.97
C GLY A 200 1.35 -10.20 4.94
N GLY A 201 1.85 -10.92 3.96
CA GLY A 201 3.27 -11.18 3.81
C GLY A 201 4.04 -10.00 3.21
N GLY A 202 5.17 -9.64 3.83
CA GLY A 202 6.09 -8.63 3.33
C GLY A 202 7.11 -9.18 2.35
N GLY A 203 7.57 -8.33 1.44
CA GLY A 203 8.63 -8.65 0.50
C GLY A 203 9.95 -8.90 1.21
N ALA A 204 10.70 -9.89 0.74
CA ALA A 204 12.08 -10.10 1.17
C ALA A 204 13.05 -9.16 0.43
N GLY A 205 14.23 -8.96 1.00
CA GLY A 205 15.30 -8.22 0.34
C GLY A 205 16.68 -8.80 0.64
N LYS A 206 17.71 -8.17 0.09
CA LYS A 206 19.10 -8.61 0.31
C LYS A 206 19.45 -8.50 1.79
N GLY A 207 19.58 -9.64 2.47
CA GLY A 207 19.97 -9.69 3.88
C GLY A 207 18.82 -9.85 4.87
N TYR A 208 17.57 -9.94 4.42
CA TYR A 208 16.42 -10.06 5.32
C TYR A 208 15.22 -10.79 4.68
N THR A 209 14.55 -11.62 5.50
CA THR A 209 13.26 -12.23 5.14
C THR A 209 12.13 -11.21 5.27
N GLY A 210 11.06 -11.42 4.51
CA GLY A 210 9.87 -10.59 4.61
C GLY A 210 9.14 -10.75 5.95
N SER A 211 8.44 -9.70 6.37
CA SER A 211 7.64 -9.70 7.60
C SER A 211 6.36 -10.53 7.44
N THR A 212 5.99 -11.30 8.46
CA THR A 212 4.84 -12.21 8.40
C THR A 212 3.61 -11.61 9.07
N ALA A 213 2.46 -11.65 8.38
CA ALA A 213 1.14 -11.30 8.88
C ALA A 213 1.03 -9.88 9.51
N VAL A 214 1.63 -8.88 8.87
CA VAL A 214 1.60 -7.49 9.34
C VAL A 214 1.06 -6.52 8.30
N GLN A 215 0.56 -5.38 8.79
CA GLN A 215 0.29 -4.20 7.96
C GLN A 215 1.62 -3.58 7.52
N GLN A 216 1.67 -3.08 6.28
CA GLN A 216 2.90 -2.59 5.69
C GLN A 216 2.66 -1.59 4.57
N HIS A 217 3.65 -0.74 4.35
CA HIS A 217 3.63 0.33 3.35
C HIS A 217 2.49 1.31 3.59
N MET A 218 1.51 1.36 2.69
CA MET A 218 0.44 2.35 2.71
C MET A 218 -0.63 2.06 3.78
N THR A 219 -0.48 0.98 4.56
CA THR A 219 -1.36 0.65 5.69
C THR A 219 -0.57 0.55 6.99
N ASN A 220 -1.16 1.07 8.07
CA ASN A 220 -0.60 1.09 9.42
C ASN A 220 -1.71 1.02 10.48
N THR A 221 -2.69 0.15 10.26
CA THR A 221 -3.80 -0.07 11.19
C THR A 221 -3.40 -1.09 12.25
N ARG A 222 -3.89 -0.90 13.48
CA ARG A 222 -3.84 -1.95 14.49
C ARG A 222 -5.06 -2.85 14.32
N ILE A 223 -4.88 -4.14 14.55
CA ILE A 223 -5.99 -5.09 14.62
C ILE A 223 -6.93 -4.71 15.77
N THR A 224 -8.22 -4.97 15.60
CA THR A 224 -9.17 -4.89 16.72
C THR A 224 -9.07 -6.17 17.53
N ASP A 225 -9.00 -6.05 18.86
CA ASP A 225 -9.00 -7.22 19.74
C ASP A 225 -10.24 -8.09 19.47
N PRO A 226 -10.10 -9.42 19.36
CA PRO A 226 -11.22 -10.32 19.07
C PRO A 226 -12.42 -10.12 19.99
N GLU A 227 -12.19 -10.00 21.30
CA GLU A 227 -13.24 -9.78 22.29
C GLU A 227 -14.00 -8.46 22.09
N ILE A 228 -13.31 -7.42 21.63
CA ILE A 228 -13.92 -6.11 21.34
C ILE A 228 -14.72 -6.18 20.03
N LEU A 229 -14.22 -6.90 19.03
CA LEU A 229 -14.92 -7.15 17.77
C LEU A 229 -16.24 -7.87 18.04
N GLU A 230 -16.21 -9.03 18.70
CA GLU A 230 -17.39 -9.85 18.97
C GLU A 230 -18.39 -9.17 19.92
N ARG A 231 -17.90 -8.31 20.83
CA ARG A 231 -18.78 -7.55 21.72
C ARG A 231 -19.52 -6.42 21.00
N ARG A 232 -18.90 -5.78 20.01
CA ARG A 232 -19.44 -4.59 19.35
C ARG A 232 -20.25 -4.91 18.10
N TYR A 233 -19.94 -6.01 17.44
CA TYR A 233 -20.51 -6.37 16.15
C TYR A 233 -21.09 -7.79 16.22
N PRO A 234 -22.18 -8.07 15.49
CA PRO A 234 -22.81 -9.38 15.48
C PRO A 234 -22.02 -10.36 14.62
N VAL A 235 -20.79 -10.66 15.04
CA VAL A 235 -19.88 -11.60 14.38
C VAL A 235 -19.17 -12.46 15.42
N ARG A 236 -18.70 -13.63 15.01
CA ARG A 236 -17.78 -14.48 15.76
C ARG A 236 -16.52 -14.72 14.96
N LEU A 237 -15.36 -14.55 15.58
CA LEU A 237 -14.06 -14.82 14.97
C LEU A 237 -13.67 -16.27 15.25
N TRP A 238 -13.79 -17.14 14.25
CA TRP A 238 -13.44 -18.56 14.37
C TRP A 238 -11.94 -18.80 14.27
N GLN A 239 -11.28 -18.09 13.37
CA GLN A 239 -9.87 -18.31 13.09
C GLN A 239 -9.19 -16.98 12.80
N PHE A 240 -8.01 -16.81 13.37
CA PHE A 240 -7.10 -15.75 13.02
C PHE A 240 -5.65 -16.20 13.21
N GLU A 241 -4.98 -16.55 12.11
CA GLU A 241 -3.66 -17.18 12.16
C GLU A 241 -2.75 -16.76 11.01
N VAL A 242 -1.47 -17.11 11.14
CA VAL A 242 -0.50 -17.00 10.06
C VAL A 242 -0.77 -18.07 9.01
N ARG A 243 -0.88 -17.67 7.75
CA ARG A 243 -1.02 -18.56 6.59
C ARG A 243 0.36 -19.10 6.17
N ARG A 244 0.86 -20.08 6.91
CA ARG A 244 2.24 -20.58 6.76
C ARG A 244 2.51 -21.14 5.36
N GLY A 245 3.70 -20.85 4.83
CA GLY A 245 4.15 -21.31 3.51
C GLY A 245 3.53 -20.55 2.33
N SER A 246 2.90 -19.40 2.59
CA SER A 246 2.40 -18.51 1.55
C SER A 246 3.47 -17.54 1.03
N GLY A 247 4.53 -17.29 1.79
CA GLY A 247 5.69 -16.52 1.36
C GLY A 247 6.45 -17.20 0.22
N GLY A 248 6.96 -16.39 -0.71
CA GLY A 248 7.76 -16.84 -1.84
C GLY A 248 9.14 -17.32 -1.41
N ALA A 249 9.59 -18.44 -1.98
CA ALA A 249 10.93 -18.99 -1.72
C ALA A 249 12.05 -18.12 -2.31
N GLY A 250 13.22 -18.16 -1.70
CA GLY A 250 14.43 -17.48 -2.15
C GLY A 250 15.56 -17.67 -1.13
N ALA A 251 16.74 -17.12 -1.40
CA ALA A 251 17.80 -17.03 -0.37
C ALA A 251 17.28 -16.33 0.90
N TRP A 252 16.38 -15.37 0.72
CA TRP A 252 15.56 -14.78 1.77
C TRP A 252 14.10 -14.99 1.40
N SER A 253 13.34 -15.67 2.26
CA SER A 253 11.93 -15.96 2.03
C SER A 253 11.06 -14.72 2.21
N GLY A 254 10.03 -14.59 1.37
CA GLY A 254 8.95 -13.64 1.60
C GLY A 254 8.18 -13.99 2.87
N GLY A 255 7.54 -13.00 3.48
CA GLY A 255 6.72 -13.21 4.67
C GLY A 255 5.43 -13.95 4.35
N ASP A 256 4.88 -14.64 5.34
CA ASP A 256 3.60 -15.33 5.20
C ASP A 256 2.41 -14.36 5.39
N GLY A 257 1.32 -14.61 4.67
CA GLY A 257 0.04 -13.94 4.86
C GLY A 257 -0.69 -14.37 6.13
N LEU A 258 -1.98 -14.05 6.21
CA LEU A 258 -2.87 -14.47 7.30
C LEU A 258 -4.10 -15.19 6.78
N ARG A 259 -4.73 -15.96 7.65
CA ARG A 259 -6.06 -16.55 7.46
C ARG A 259 -7.00 -15.99 8.53
N ARG A 260 -8.17 -15.51 8.11
CA ARG A 260 -9.19 -14.93 8.98
C ARG A 260 -10.57 -15.50 8.61
N GLU A 261 -11.31 -15.96 9.60
CA GLU A 261 -12.64 -16.55 9.43
C GLU A 261 -13.65 -15.88 10.37
N LEU A 262 -14.68 -15.27 9.79
CA LEU A 262 -15.74 -14.56 10.50
C LEU A 262 -17.09 -15.21 10.20
N GLU A 263 -17.78 -15.67 11.24
CA GLU A 263 -19.20 -16.03 11.18
C GLU A 263 -20.06 -14.80 11.49
N PHE A 264 -21.12 -14.60 10.72
CA PHE A 264 -22.06 -13.50 10.91
C PHE A 264 -23.25 -13.97 11.75
N LEU A 265 -23.65 -13.19 12.74
CA LEU A 265 -24.73 -13.51 13.69
C LEU A 265 -26.00 -12.68 13.44
N ALA A 266 -25.97 -11.79 12.45
CA ALA A 266 -27.09 -10.99 11.99
C ALA A 266 -27.01 -10.83 10.46
N PRO A 267 -28.12 -10.49 9.78
CA PRO A 267 -28.06 -10.10 8.38
C PRO A 267 -27.18 -8.87 8.18
N VAL A 268 -26.24 -8.96 7.23
CA VAL A 268 -25.34 -7.88 6.85
C VAL A 268 -25.09 -7.86 5.35
N GLU A 269 -24.74 -6.69 4.83
CA GLU A 269 -24.12 -6.54 3.52
C GLU A 269 -22.60 -6.54 3.69
N LEU A 270 -21.93 -7.45 2.98
CA LEU A 270 -20.48 -7.54 2.88
C LEU A 270 -19.98 -6.79 1.64
N SER A 271 -18.85 -6.11 1.78
CA SER A 271 -18.05 -5.58 0.67
C SER A 271 -16.58 -5.89 0.90
N VAL A 272 -15.94 -6.47 -0.12
CA VAL A 272 -14.51 -6.74 -0.13
C VAL A 272 -13.85 -5.97 -1.27
N LEU A 273 -12.74 -5.31 -0.97
CA LEU A 273 -11.90 -4.61 -1.93
C LEU A 273 -10.45 -5.01 -1.71
N THR A 274 -9.99 -5.91 -2.58
CA THR A 274 -8.70 -6.60 -2.45
C THR A 274 -8.04 -6.77 -3.81
N GLN A 275 -6.72 -6.95 -3.82
CA GLN A 275 -5.91 -7.23 -5.01
C GLN A 275 -4.98 -8.43 -4.77
N HIS A 276 -4.16 -8.80 -5.76
CA HIS A 276 -3.30 -10.00 -5.70
C HIS A 276 -4.09 -11.30 -5.51
N ARG A 277 -5.25 -11.40 -6.16
CA ARG A 277 -6.08 -12.61 -6.23
C ARG A 277 -5.85 -13.42 -7.50
N ARG A 278 -5.36 -12.77 -8.57
CA ARG A 278 -4.97 -13.44 -9.82
C ARG A 278 -3.51 -13.88 -9.82
N GLU A 279 -2.61 -12.98 -9.41
CA GLU A 279 -1.17 -13.25 -9.33
C GLU A 279 -0.63 -12.79 -7.99
N GLY A 280 0.21 -13.62 -7.36
CA GLY A 280 0.85 -13.27 -6.09
C GLY A 280 2.01 -12.27 -6.26
N PRO A 281 2.45 -11.62 -5.17
CA PRO A 281 3.50 -10.61 -5.23
C PRO A 281 4.80 -11.11 -5.86
N PHE A 282 5.44 -10.26 -6.66
CA PHE A 282 6.63 -10.64 -7.44
C PHE A 282 7.81 -11.00 -6.54
N GLY A 283 8.61 -11.99 -6.94
CA GLY A 283 9.93 -12.22 -6.36
C GLY A 283 10.98 -11.30 -6.99
N ALA A 284 12.15 -11.17 -6.35
CA ALA A 284 13.25 -10.33 -6.85
C ALA A 284 14.60 -11.07 -6.81
N ALA A 285 15.54 -10.66 -7.68
CA ALA A 285 16.88 -11.25 -7.79
C ALA A 285 16.88 -12.80 -7.90
N GLY A 286 15.89 -13.38 -8.59
CA GLY A 286 15.74 -14.84 -8.76
C GLY A 286 14.84 -15.53 -7.72
N GLY A 287 14.37 -14.81 -6.71
CA GLY A 287 13.36 -15.30 -5.77
C GLY A 287 12.00 -15.55 -6.42
N LYS A 288 11.20 -16.41 -5.79
CA LYS A 288 9.86 -16.83 -6.25
C LYS A 288 8.78 -15.88 -5.75
N ARG A 289 7.65 -15.88 -6.45
CA ARG A 289 6.46 -15.13 -6.06
C ARG A 289 5.87 -15.67 -4.75
N GLY A 290 5.26 -14.78 -3.98
CA GLY A 290 4.36 -15.19 -2.91
C GLY A 290 3.09 -15.82 -3.49
N GLN A 291 2.36 -16.59 -2.69
CA GLN A 291 1.06 -17.09 -3.09
C GLN A 291 0.03 -15.95 -3.15
N PRO A 292 -0.88 -15.94 -4.14
CA PRO A 292 -1.99 -15.01 -4.18
C PRO A 292 -2.90 -15.18 -2.96
N GLY A 293 -3.62 -14.11 -2.63
CA GLY A 293 -4.72 -14.19 -1.67
C GLY A 293 -5.95 -14.86 -2.29
N ARG A 294 -6.90 -15.24 -1.45
CA ARG A 294 -8.20 -15.77 -1.87
C ARG A 294 -9.24 -15.55 -0.77
N GLN A 295 -10.50 -15.49 -1.17
CA GLN A 295 -11.63 -15.42 -0.24
C GLN A 295 -12.83 -16.19 -0.78
N TRP A 296 -13.68 -16.63 0.13
CA TRP A 296 -14.93 -17.30 -0.19
C TRP A 296 -15.92 -17.14 0.97
N LEU A 297 -17.18 -17.40 0.65
CA LEU A 297 -18.25 -17.54 1.63
C LEU A 297 -18.54 -19.02 1.86
N GLU A 298 -18.83 -19.37 3.10
CA GLU A 298 -19.40 -20.66 3.47
C GLU A 298 -20.81 -20.41 3.98
N ARG A 299 -21.80 -20.90 3.25
CA ARG A 299 -23.21 -20.72 3.57
C ARG A 299 -23.67 -21.73 4.60
N VAL A 300 -24.73 -21.41 5.34
CA VAL A 300 -25.35 -22.34 6.32
C VAL A 300 -25.77 -23.68 5.70
N ASN A 301 -26.16 -23.69 4.42
CA ASN A 301 -26.52 -24.90 3.70
C ASN A 301 -25.31 -25.75 3.25
N GLY A 302 -24.08 -25.35 3.60
CA GLY A 302 -22.83 -26.02 3.24
C GLY A 302 -22.24 -25.60 1.89
N THR A 303 -22.89 -24.70 1.14
CA THR A 303 -22.35 -24.20 -0.13
C THR A 303 -21.12 -23.33 0.12
N VAL A 304 -20.08 -23.54 -0.69
CA VAL A 304 -18.88 -22.70 -0.70
C VAL A 304 -18.89 -21.84 -1.96
N GLU A 305 -18.89 -20.52 -1.79
CA GLU A 305 -18.98 -19.54 -2.88
C GLU A 305 -17.68 -18.73 -2.96
N PRO A 306 -16.81 -18.97 -3.96
CA PRO A 306 -15.62 -18.15 -4.18
C PRO A 306 -16.00 -16.69 -4.43
N LEU A 307 -15.26 -15.76 -3.83
CA LEU A 307 -15.43 -14.32 -4.04
C LEU A 307 -14.28 -13.75 -4.86
N CYS A 308 -14.63 -12.90 -5.83
CA CYS A 308 -13.66 -12.10 -6.59
C CYS A 308 -12.93 -11.09 -5.69
N GLY A 309 -11.84 -10.51 -6.21
CA GLY A 309 -11.04 -9.49 -5.50
C GLY A 309 -11.85 -8.26 -5.07
N ILE A 310 -12.81 -7.87 -5.90
CA ILE A 310 -13.79 -6.82 -5.64
C ILE A 310 -15.16 -7.46 -5.74
N ALA A 311 -15.89 -7.52 -4.63
CA ALA A 311 -17.18 -8.18 -4.57
C ALA A 311 -18.03 -7.63 -3.40
N GLY A 312 -19.34 -7.80 -3.53
CA GLY A 312 -20.29 -7.62 -2.43
C GLY A 312 -21.24 -8.81 -2.34
N ALA A 313 -21.79 -9.04 -1.15
CA ALA A 313 -22.73 -10.13 -0.92
C ALA A 313 -23.60 -9.86 0.31
N SER A 314 -24.88 -10.22 0.22
CA SER A 314 -25.76 -10.32 1.39
C SER A 314 -25.44 -11.61 2.15
N LEU A 315 -25.28 -11.50 3.47
CA LEU A 315 -24.99 -12.61 4.36
C LEU A 315 -26.11 -12.76 5.39
N ASN A 316 -26.46 -14.01 5.68
CA ASN A 316 -27.43 -14.36 6.71
C ASN A 316 -26.72 -14.86 7.99
N PRO A 317 -27.42 -14.87 9.14
CA PRO A 317 -26.89 -15.49 10.35
C PRO A 317 -26.41 -16.93 10.10
N GLY A 318 -25.19 -17.23 10.53
CA GLY A 318 -24.50 -18.51 10.36
C GLY A 318 -23.63 -18.61 9.09
N ASP A 319 -23.78 -17.69 8.12
CA ASP A 319 -22.84 -17.62 7.00
C ASP A 319 -21.45 -17.20 7.49
N ARG A 320 -20.39 -17.67 6.82
CA ARG A 320 -19.00 -17.35 7.16
C ARG A 320 -18.25 -16.74 5.98
N LEU A 321 -17.42 -15.74 6.26
CA LEU A 321 -16.40 -15.23 5.34
C LEU A 321 -15.04 -15.78 5.75
N VAL A 322 -14.34 -16.42 4.82
CA VAL A 322 -12.94 -16.80 4.98
C VAL A 322 -12.07 -15.95 4.06
N VAL A 323 -11.03 -15.33 4.61
CA VAL A 323 -10.04 -14.55 3.87
C VAL A 323 -8.66 -15.11 4.15
N GLU A 324 -7.95 -15.46 3.08
CA GLU A 324 -6.53 -15.74 3.08
C GLU A 324 -5.80 -14.63 2.33
N THR A 325 -4.93 -13.89 3.02
CA THR A 325 -4.21 -12.77 2.42
C THR A 325 -2.97 -13.24 1.66
N PRO A 326 -2.44 -12.43 0.74
CA PRO A 326 -1.24 -12.78 -0.02
C PRO A 326 -0.02 -12.92 0.89
N GLY A 327 0.88 -13.83 0.51
CA GLY A 327 2.25 -13.83 1.02
C GLY A 327 3.10 -12.75 0.34
N GLY A 328 4.33 -12.56 0.79
CA GLY A 328 5.31 -11.70 0.11
C GLY A 328 6.20 -12.49 -0.85
N GLY A 329 6.84 -11.82 -1.80
CA GLY A 329 7.82 -12.42 -2.69
C GLY A 329 9.17 -12.67 -2.01
N GLY A 330 9.86 -13.73 -2.46
CA GLY A 330 11.21 -14.07 -2.02
C GLY A 330 12.29 -13.27 -2.75
N TRP A 331 13.49 -13.26 -2.19
CA TRP A 331 14.67 -12.59 -2.73
C TRP A 331 15.83 -13.57 -2.91
N GLY A 332 16.49 -13.52 -4.07
CA GLY A 332 17.68 -14.34 -4.34
C GLY A 332 17.34 -15.78 -4.71
N ILE A 333 18.30 -16.47 -5.32
CA ILE A 333 18.17 -17.91 -5.62
C ILE A 333 18.45 -18.69 -4.33
N GLU A 334 17.55 -19.58 -3.97
CA GLU A 334 17.78 -20.54 -2.89
C GLU A 334 18.91 -21.48 -3.31
N GLU A 335 20.05 -21.44 -2.62
CA GLU A 335 21.09 -22.44 -2.81
C GLU A 335 20.51 -23.78 -2.37
N ARG A 336 20.30 -24.69 -3.33
CA ARG A 336 20.02 -26.09 -2.98
C ARG A 336 21.19 -26.56 -2.14
N LYS A 337 20.94 -26.89 -0.88
CA LYS A 337 21.80 -27.81 -0.16
C LYS A 337 21.85 -29.07 -1.02
N SER A 338 22.97 -29.29 -1.70
CA SER A 338 23.32 -30.59 -2.24
C SER A 338 23.19 -31.56 -1.07
N GLY A 339 22.12 -32.37 -1.07
CA GLY A 339 21.98 -33.46 -0.13
C GLY A 339 23.23 -34.31 -0.27
N GLY A 340 24.02 -34.36 0.80
CA GLY A 340 25.00 -35.42 0.96
C GLY A 340 24.23 -36.73 1.04
N ASP A 341 24.67 -37.69 0.24
CA ASP A 341 24.22 -39.08 0.21
C ASP A 341 24.15 -39.72 1.61
#